data_AF-A0A060HI64-F1
#
_entry.id   AF-A0A060HI64-F1
#
_cell.length_a   1.000
_cell.length_b   1.000
_cell.length_c   1.000
_cell.angle_alpha   90.00
_cell.angle_beta   90.00
_cell.angle_gamma   90.00
#
_symmetry.space_group_name_H-M   'P 1'
#
loop_
_entity.id
_entity.type
_entity.pdbx_description
1 polymer ?
#
loop_
_entity_poly.entity_id
_entity_poly.type
_entity_poly.pdbx_seq_one_letter_code
_entity_poly.pdbx_strand_id
1 'polypeptide(L)'
;MLKEVSSVFSHRRSLIKPRSMHAIVAEILHVCEQKTKRTHVIYKANLSHSMLQGYVELAWQSGLLEELPDRSLLITEKGRAYLAHFTTAEKMLKLPSNSAAPEEQQQSSETTQVVGAYT
;
A
#
# COMPACT_ATOMS: atom_id res chain seq x y z
N MET A 1 7.95 -12.63 3.98
CA MET A 1 6.63 -12.01 4.14
C MET A 1 6.48 -10.80 3.21
N LEU A 2 6.32 -11.01 1.90
CA LEU A 2 6.35 -9.94 0.88
C LEU A 2 5.12 -9.94 -0.06
N LYS A 3 4.06 -10.72 0.24
CA LYS A 3 2.98 -10.98 -0.74
C LYS A 3 1.72 -10.12 -0.59
N GLU A 4 1.48 -9.50 0.57
CA GLU A 4 0.20 -8.79 0.82
C GLU A 4 0.16 -7.35 0.26
N VAL A 5 1.29 -6.62 0.25
CA VAL A 5 1.28 -5.18 -0.10
C VAL A 5 1.38 -4.91 -1.61
N SER A 6 1.89 -5.86 -2.40
CA SER A 6 1.99 -5.73 -3.86
C SER A 6 0.62 -5.58 -4.54
N SER A 7 -0.45 -6.09 -3.91
CA SER A 7 -1.81 -6.05 -4.45
C SER A 7 -2.42 -4.64 -4.40
N VAL A 8 -2.09 -3.84 -3.38
CA VAL A 8 -2.71 -2.52 -3.17
C VAL A 8 -2.17 -1.47 -4.13
N PHE A 9 -0.88 -1.57 -4.48
CA PHE A 9 -0.15 -0.51 -5.20
C PHE A 9 0.18 -0.86 -6.66
N SER A 10 0.00 -2.13 -7.08
CA SER A 10 0.03 -2.50 -8.50
C SER A 10 -1.29 -2.18 -9.19
N HIS A 11 -1.68 -0.91 -9.19
CA HIS A 11 -2.68 -0.44 -10.14
C HIS A 11 -2.01 -0.39 -11.52
N ARG A 12 -1.98 -1.57 -12.16
CA ARG A 12 -1.91 -1.73 -13.62
C ARG A 12 -2.74 -0.61 -14.24
N ARG A 13 -2.28 -0.04 -15.35
CA ARG A 13 -3.04 0.89 -16.23
C ARG A 13 -4.52 0.50 -16.28
N SER A 14 -5.31 0.99 -15.33
CA SER A 14 -6.76 1.01 -15.41
C SER A 14 -7.01 2.24 -16.25
N LEU A 15 -7.52 2.04 -17.45
CA LEU A 15 -7.85 3.09 -18.41
C LEU A 15 -8.94 4.05 -17.90
N ILE A 16 -9.30 4.00 -16.60
CA ILE A 16 -10.54 4.58 -16.07
C ILE A 16 -10.30 5.55 -14.89
N LYS A 17 -9.08 5.69 -14.32
CA LYS A 17 -8.85 6.78 -13.34
C LYS A 17 -7.41 7.30 -13.31
N PRO A 18 -7.17 8.61 -13.56
CA PRO A 18 -5.85 9.20 -13.36
C PRO A 18 -5.43 9.11 -11.89
N ARG A 19 -4.16 8.79 -11.65
CA ARG A 19 -3.57 8.77 -10.29
C ARG A 19 -3.66 10.18 -9.70
N SER A 20 -4.14 10.28 -8.46
CA SER A 20 -4.11 11.55 -7.73
C SER A 20 -2.67 11.91 -7.37
N MET A 21 -2.42 13.21 -7.21
CA MET A 21 -1.17 13.77 -6.69
C MET A 21 -0.67 13.01 -5.45
N HIS A 22 -1.57 12.77 -4.48
CA HIS A 22 -1.27 12.10 -3.22
C HIS A 22 -0.90 10.62 -3.42
N ALA A 23 -1.55 9.93 -4.36
CA ALA A 23 -1.24 8.55 -4.69
C ALA A 23 0.16 8.41 -5.31
N ILE A 24 0.54 9.36 -6.18
CA ILE A 24 1.89 9.38 -6.75
C ILE A 24 2.96 9.59 -5.67
N VAL A 25 2.75 10.53 -4.75
CA VAL A 25 3.68 10.72 -3.63
C VAL A 25 3.72 9.51 -2.72
N ALA A 26 2.59 8.90 -2.38
CA ALA A 26 2.55 7.69 -1.56
C ALA A 26 3.34 6.53 -2.20
N GLU A 27 3.25 6.37 -3.53
CA GLU A 27 4.01 5.37 -4.28
C GLU A 27 5.52 5.64 -4.26
N ILE A 28 5.93 6.90 -4.47
CA ILE A 28 7.34 7.30 -4.37
C ILE A 28 7.88 7.05 -2.96
N LEU A 29 7.14 7.45 -1.94
CA LEU A 29 7.52 7.25 -0.54
C LEU A 29 7.63 5.76 -0.21
N HIS A 30 6.72 4.93 -0.71
CA HIS A 30 6.78 3.48 -0.52
C HIS A 30 8.04 2.88 -1.15
N VAL A 31 8.41 3.30 -2.37
CA VAL A 31 9.66 2.86 -3.00
C VAL A 31 10.89 3.30 -2.19
N CYS A 32 10.81 4.44 -1.51
CA CYS A 32 11.88 5.00 -0.68
C CYS A 32 11.83 4.56 0.79
N GLU A 33 10.95 3.61 1.18
CA GLU A 33 10.96 3.01 2.53
C GLU A 33 12.32 2.39 2.85
N GLN A 34 12.97 1.86 1.82
CA GLN A 34 14.35 1.45 1.85
C GLN A 34 15.19 2.48 1.11
N LYS A 35 16.43 2.68 1.58
CA LYS A 35 17.44 3.51 0.93
C LYS A 35 17.55 3.13 -0.55
N THR A 36 17.10 4.02 -1.44
CA THR A 36 16.95 3.71 -2.87
C THR A 36 17.58 4.80 -3.72
N LYS A 37 18.37 4.41 -4.73
CA LYS A 37 18.95 5.37 -5.68
C LYS A 37 17.84 6.05 -6.47
N ARG A 38 18.00 7.35 -6.77
CA ARG A 38 17.04 8.13 -7.59
C ARG A 38 16.63 7.38 -8.86
N THR A 39 17.61 6.79 -9.57
CA THR A 39 17.38 6.01 -10.79
C THR A 39 16.44 4.82 -10.59
N HIS A 40 16.55 4.12 -9.45
CA HIS A 40 15.66 3.00 -9.12
C HIS A 40 14.23 3.45 -8.79
N VAL A 41 14.08 4.64 -8.19
CA VAL A 41 12.75 5.24 -7.98
C VAL A 41 12.06 5.49 -9.31
N ILE A 42 12.81 5.95 -10.33
CA ILE A 42 12.27 6.19 -11.67
C ILE A 42 11.70 4.92 -12.30
N TYR A 43 12.48 3.84 -12.28
CA TYR A 43 12.04 2.59 -12.87
C TYR A 43 10.88 1.94 -12.11
N LYS A 44 10.79 2.13 -10.79
CA LYS A 44 9.75 1.49 -9.97
C LYS A 44 8.42 2.24 -9.93
N ALA A 45 8.42 3.58 -9.97
CA ALA A 45 7.20 4.37 -9.83
C ALA A 45 6.38 4.51 -11.14
N ASN A 46 6.88 3.93 -12.25
CA ASN A 46 6.21 3.92 -13.55
C ASN A 46 5.68 5.32 -13.97
N LEU A 47 6.54 6.33 -13.82
CA LEU A 47 6.28 7.74 -14.14
C LEU A 47 7.25 8.21 -15.23
N SER A 48 6.85 9.23 -16.01
CA SER A 48 7.83 9.90 -16.88
C SER A 48 8.90 10.59 -16.03
N HIS A 49 10.12 10.69 -16.56
CA HIS A 49 11.24 11.30 -15.86
C HIS A 49 10.93 12.73 -15.37
N SER A 50 10.27 13.53 -16.20
CA SER A 50 9.88 14.91 -15.86
C SER A 50 8.86 15.00 -14.73
N MET A 51 7.84 14.13 -14.73
CA MET A 51 6.83 14.14 -13.66
C MET A 51 7.43 13.69 -12.34
N LEU A 52 8.19 12.60 -12.36
CA LEU A 52 8.81 12.08 -11.15
C LEU A 52 9.73 13.11 -10.50
N GLN A 53 10.52 13.82 -11.29
CA GLN A 53 11.40 14.87 -10.78
C GLN A 53 10.61 15.91 -9.96
N GLY A 54 9.48 16.39 -10.49
CA GLY A 54 8.63 17.34 -9.79
C GLY A 54 8.01 16.78 -8.51
N TYR A 55 7.56 15.52 -8.52
CA TYR A 55 6.99 14.90 -7.32
C TYR A 55 8.03 14.56 -6.24
N VAL A 56 9.23 14.14 -6.64
CA VAL A 56 10.36 13.91 -5.73
C VAL A 56 10.78 15.24 -5.10
N GLU A 57 10.88 16.30 -5.90
CA GLU A 57 11.22 17.63 -5.40
C GLU A 57 10.15 18.15 -4.43
N LEU A 58 8.87 17.98 -4.74
CA LEU A 58 7.78 18.33 -3.83
C LEU A 58 7.83 17.52 -2.52
N ALA A 59 8.07 16.22 -2.59
CA ALA A 59 8.19 15.35 -1.41
C ALA A 59 9.43 15.70 -0.56
N TRP A 60 10.52 16.12 -1.20
CA TRP A 60 11.72 16.60 -0.52
C TRP A 60 11.50 17.97 0.15
N GLN A 61 10.94 18.95 -0.58
CA GLN A 61 10.62 20.28 -0.06
C GLN A 61 9.62 20.24 1.10
N SER A 62 8.68 19.29 1.07
CA SER A 62 7.72 19.07 2.17
C SER A 62 8.30 18.27 3.35
N GLY A 63 9.56 17.81 3.26
CA GLY A 63 10.26 17.06 4.31
C GLY A 63 9.77 15.62 4.47
N LEU A 64 9.14 15.04 3.45
CA LEU A 64 8.70 13.64 3.42
C LEU A 64 9.81 12.68 2.94
N LEU A 65 10.75 13.21 2.16
CA LEU A 65 11.96 12.53 1.69
C LEU A 65 13.21 13.28 2.13
N GLU A 66 14.29 12.54 2.28
CA GLU A 66 15.64 13.05 2.49
C GLU A 66 16.55 12.50 1.39
N GLU A 67 17.46 13.35 0.90
CA GLU A 67 18.51 12.96 -0.02
C GLU A 67 19.82 12.77 0.77
N LEU A 68 20.36 11.56 0.70
CA LEU A 68 21.60 11.20 1.38
C LEU A 68 22.83 11.66 0.56
N PRO A 69 24.02 11.72 1.19
CA PRO A 69 25.26 12.15 0.53
C PRO A 69 25.63 11.34 -0.73
N ASP A 70 25.18 10.09 -0.82
CA ASP A 70 25.41 9.21 -1.97
C ASP A 70 24.33 9.32 -3.06
N ARG A 71 23.52 10.39 -3.03
CA ARG A 71 22.39 10.65 -3.94
C ARG A 71 21.30 9.58 -3.90
N SER A 72 21.24 8.82 -2.81
CA SER A 72 20.10 7.95 -2.52
C SER A 72 19.01 8.72 -1.80
N LEU A 73 17.77 8.28 -2.00
CA LEU A 73 16.59 8.83 -1.35
C LEU A 73 16.17 7.89 -0.24
N LEU A 74 15.75 8.47 0.88
CA LEU A 74 15.22 7.77 2.02
C LEU A 74 13.97 8.49 2.54
N ILE A 75 12.97 7.71 2.94
CA ILE A 75 11.79 8.27 3.60
C ILE A 75 12.15 8.83 4.98
N THR A 76 11.62 10.01 5.31
CA THR A 76 11.73 10.58 6.65
C THR A 76 10.65 10.01 7.58
N GLU A 77 10.75 10.29 8.88
CA GLU A 77 9.69 9.90 9.82
C GLU A 77 8.35 10.57 9.50
N LYS A 78 8.39 11.84 9.07
CA LYS A 78 7.21 12.56 8.58
C LYS A 78 6.62 11.89 7.33
N GLY A 79 7.48 11.41 6.43
CA GLY A 79 7.08 10.65 5.25
C GLY A 79 6.36 9.35 5.60
N ARG A 80 6.86 8.60 6.58
CA ARG A 80 6.20 7.38 7.09
C ARG A 80 4.82 7.67 7.68
N ALA A 81 4.72 8.71 8.50
CA ALA A 81 3.43 9.12 9.06
C ALA A 81 2.43 9.50 7.95
N TYR A 82 2.86 10.27 6.95
CA TYR A 82 2.02 10.62 5.79
C TYR A 82 1.52 9.36 5.06
N LEU A 83 2.38 8.37 4.82
CA LEU A 83 2.02 7.12 4.14
C LEU A 83 1.01 6.33 4.98
N ALA A 84 1.20 6.25 6.30
CA ALA A 84 0.25 5.59 7.20
C ALA A 84 -1.13 6.28 7.20
N HIS A 85 -1.16 7.62 7.22
CA HIS A 85 -2.41 8.38 7.14
C HIS A 85 -3.10 8.21 5.78
N PHE A 86 -2.35 8.27 4.69
CA PHE A 86 -2.87 8.09 3.35
C PHE A 86 -3.51 6.70 3.17
N THR A 87 -2.80 5.64 3.59
CA THR A 87 -3.31 4.26 3.51
C THR A 87 -4.54 4.05 4.39
N THR A 88 -4.60 4.69 5.55
CA THR A 88 -5.77 4.65 6.44
C THR A 88 -6.96 5.35 5.80
N ALA A 89 -6.76 6.55 5.26
CA ALA A 89 -7.79 7.31 4.57
C ALA A 89 -8.32 6.55 3.35
N GLU A 90 -7.44 5.95 2.53
CA GLU A 90 -7.86 5.12 1.40
C GLU A 90 -8.70 3.92 1.83
N LYS A 91 -8.34 3.25 2.94
CA LYS A 91 -9.12 2.14 3.49
C LYS A 91 -10.50 2.59 3.96
N MET A 92 -10.60 3.74 4.62
CA MET A 92 -11.88 4.30 5.07
C MET A 92 -12.76 4.74 3.88
N LEU A 93 -12.15 5.29 2.83
CA LEU A 93 -12.87 5.73 1.63
C LEU A 93 -13.33 4.58 0.75
N LYS A 94 -12.59 3.47 0.75
CA LYS A 94 -13.02 2.18 0.21
C LYS A 94 -14.06 1.59 1.18
N LEU A 95 -15.27 2.14 1.15
CA LEU A 95 -16.42 1.52 1.81
C LEU A 95 -16.43 0.02 1.45
N PRO A 96 -16.53 -0.90 2.41
CA PRO A 96 -16.99 -2.25 2.10
C PRO A 96 -18.45 -2.10 1.65
N SER A 97 -18.67 -1.90 0.35
CA SER A 97 -20.01 -1.98 -0.22
C SER A 97 -20.48 -3.43 -0.07
N ASN A 98 -21.17 -3.70 1.03
CA ASN A 98 -22.05 -4.84 1.29
C ASN A 98 -21.60 -6.19 0.70
N SER A 99 -20.70 -6.89 1.41
CA SER A 99 -20.57 -8.36 1.37
C SER A 99 -19.65 -8.85 2.50
N ALA A 100 -19.90 -8.38 3.72
CA ALA A 100 -19.30 -8.95 4.93
C ALA A 100 -20.17 -8.64 6.16
N ALA A 101 -21.29 -9.33 6.28
CA ALA A 101 -21.94 -9.63 7.56
C ALA A 101 -22.84 -10.86 7.33
N PRO A 102 -23.16 -11.64 8.37
CA PRO A 102 -22.29 -12.22 9.39
C PRO A 102 -22.60 -13.73 9.54
N GLU A 103 -21.64 -14.57 9.92
CA GLU A 103 -22.02 -15.81 10.61
C GLU A 103 -21.29 -15.88 11.95
N GLU A 104 -22.15 -15.84 12.96
CA GLU A 104 -21.89 -15.77 14.38
C GLU A 104 -21.23 -17.06 14.89
N GLN A 105 -20.52 -16.87 16.00
CA GLN A 105 -19.93 -17.90 16.81
C GLN A 105 -21.00 -18.86 17.34
N GLN A 106 -20.74 -20.17 17.33
CA GLN A 106 -21.26 -21.06 18.36
C GLN A 106 -20.31 -22.24 18.60
N GLN A 107 -19.71 -22.19 19.78
CA GLN A 107 -19.02 -23.26 20.47
C GLN A 107 -20.07 -24.18 21.10
N SER A 108 -20.09 -25.47 20.77
CA SER A 108 -20.60 -26.52 21.67
C SER A 108 -19.94 -27.86 21.35
N SER A 109 -19.27 -28.36 22.38
CA SER A 109 -18.64 -29.67 22.53
C SER A 109 -19.63 -30.73 22.99
N GLU A 110 -19.35 -32.00 22.66
CA GLU A 110 -19.77 -33.25 23.37
C GLU A 110 -21.27 -33.65 23.24
N THR A 111 -21.72 -34.91 23.06
CA THR A 111 -21.16 -36.25 23.30
C THR A 111 -22.11 -37.37 22.77
N THR A 112 -21.55 -38.55 22.45
CA THR A 112 -22.13 -39.94 22.42
C THR A 112 -22.97 -40.49 21.24
N GLN A 113 -22.39 -41.58 20.66
CA GLN A 113 -22.88 -42.91 20.19
C GLN A 113 -24.42 -43.17 20.03
N VAL A 114 -24.96 -44.07 19.18
CA VAL A 114 -24.67 -45.50 18.87
C VAL A 114 -25.53 -45.92 17.62
N VAL A 115 -25.12 -47.01 16.94
CA VAL A 115 -25.84 -48.02 16.09
C VAL A 115 -26.32 -47.72 14.65
N GLY A 116 -25.95 -48.62 13.71
CA GLY A 116 -26.82 -48.96 12.57
C GLY A 116 -26.16 -49.52 11.30
N ALA A 117 -25.82 -50.81 11.30
CA ALA A 117 -25.75 -51.79 10.18
C ALA A 117 -25.43 -51.33 8.73
N TYR A 118 -24.29 -51.80 8.21
CA TYR A 118 -24.11 -52.05 6.78
C TYR A 118 -24.49 -53.51 6.47
N THR A 119 -25.21 -53.64 5.35
CA THR A 119 -25.79 -54.83 4.70
C THR A 119 -24.83 -55.98 4.49
#